data_AF-A0AA41AYR5-F1
#
_entry.id   AF-A0AA41AYR5-F1
#
_cell.length_a   1.000
_cell.length_b   1.000
_cell.length_c   1.000
_cell.angle_alpha   90.00
_cell.angle_beta   90.00
_cell.angle_gamma   90.00
#
_symmetry.space_group_name_H-M   'P 1'
#
loop_
_entity.id
_entity.type
_entity.pdbx_description
1 polymer ?
#
loop_
_entity_poly.entity_id
_entity_poly.type
_entity_poly.pdbx_seq_one_letter_code
_entity_poly.pdbx_strand_id
1 'polypeptide(L)'
;VRLLEEGVLTSVADANIGSIFGIGFPGWTGGVLQYINGYDGGAGAGAGLPGFVARARELADRYGERFTPPPLLLRKAERGETFTDF
;
A
#
# COMPACT_ATOMS: atom_id res chain seq x y z
N VAL A 1 5.33 -1.40 -1.65
CA VAL A 1 5.57 0.03 -1.92
C VAL A 1 7.05 0.40 -1.89
N ARG A 2 7.83 0.08 -0.85
CA ARG A 2 9.26 0.42 -0.81
C ARG A 2 10.04 -0.11 -2.04
N LEU A 3 9.75 -1.33 -2.50
CA LEU A 3 10.33 -1.88 -3.74
C LEU A 3 9.98 -1.08 -5.01
N LEU A 4 8.81 -0.43 -5.07
CA LEU A 4 8.47 0.47 -6.19
C LEU A 4 9.24 1.78 -6.09
N GLU A 5 9.43 2.29 -4.87
CA GLU A 5 10.20 3.51 -4.62
C GLU A 5 11.68 3.33 -4.95
N GLU A 6 12.24 2.15 -4.64
CA GLU A 6 13.62 1.77 -4.93
C GLU A 6 13.82 1.37 -6.41
N GLY A 7 12.75 1.29 -7.21
CA GLY A 7 12.82 0.86 -8.61
C GLY A 7 13.11 -0.64 -8.82
N VAL A 8 13.03 -1.45 -7.75
CA VAL A 8 13.16 -2.91 -7.83
C VAL A 8 11.93 -3.53 -8.50
N LEU A 9 10.74 -3.04 -8.14
CA LEU A 9 9.52 -3.28 -8.91
C LEU A 9 9.26 -2.04 -9.77
N THR A 10 8.99 -2.25 -11.06
CA THR A 10 8.79 -1.16 -12.03
C THR A 10 7.36 -1.08 -12.57
N SER A 11 6.49 -2.02 -12.19
CA SER A 11 5.08 -2.04 -12.59
C SER A 11 4.18 -2.39 -11.40
N VAL A 12 3.08 -1.67 -11.30
CA VAL A 12 1.96 -1.93 -10.39
C VAL A 12 1.27 -3.24 -10.74
N ALA A 13 1.06 -3.53 -12.04
CA ALA A 13 0.50 -4.79 -12.49
C ALA A 13 1.36 -5.99 -12.07
N ASP A 14 2.68 -5.93 -12.32
CA ASP A 14 3.60 -7.02 -11.94
C ASP A 14 3.65 -7.24 -10.43
N ALA A 15 3.66 -6.15 -9.65
CA ALA A 15 3.61 -6.24 -8.19
C ALA A 15 2.32 -6.92 -7.70
N ASN A 16 1.17 -6.63 -8.31
CA ASN A 16 -0.10 -7.23 -7.94
C ASN A 16 -0.17 -8.72 -8.34
N ILE A 17 0.17 -9.04 -9.59
CA ILE A 17 0.21 -10.43 -10.08
C ILE A 17 1.20 -11.25 -9.24
N GLY A 18 2.41 -10.74 -9.05
CA GLY A 18 3.44 -11.39 -8.23
C GLY A 18 3.01 -11.59 -6.78
N SER A 19 2.25 -10.66 -6.20
CA SER A 19 1.73 -10.84 -4.85
C SER A 19 0.68 -11.96 -4.75
N ILE A 20 -0.20 -12.08 -5.74
CA ILE A 20 -1.24 -13.11 -5.75
C ILE A 20 -0.62 -14.49 -5.97
N PHE A 21 0.19 -14.65 -7.02
CA PHE A 21 0.72 -15.96 -7.41
C PHE A 21 2.01 -16.35 -6.68
N GLY A 22 2.81 -15.38 -6.22
CA GLY A 22 4.09 -15.63 -5.57
C GLY A 22 3.96 -15.90 -4.07
N ILE A 23 3.17 -15.09 -3.36
CA ILE A 23 3.02 -15.20 -1.89
C ILE A 23 1.60 -15.59 -1.45
N GLY A 24 0.68 -15.87 -2.39
CA GLY A 24 -0.68 -16.29 -2.08
C GLY A 24 -1.57 -15.16 -1.55
N PHE A 25 -1.33 -13.90 -1.92
CA PHE A 25 -2.17 -12.78 -1.47
C PHE A 25 -3.62 -12.94 -1.96
N PRO A 26 -4.65 -12.59 -1.17
CA PRO A 26 -6.05 -12.84 -1.52
C PRO A 26 -6.45 -12.21 -2.85
N GLY A 27 -6.74 -13.04 -3.86
CA GLY A 27 -6.96 -12.60 -5.24
C GLY A 27 -8.13 -11.62 -5.43
N TRP A 28 -9.19 -11.72 -4.62
CA TRP A 28 -10.35 -10.83 -4.69
C TRP A 28 -10.03 -9.36 -4.37
N THR A 29 -8.87 -9.08 -3.77
CA THR A 29 -8.41 -7.71 -3.48
C THR A 29 -7.76 -7.05 -4.70
N GLY A 30 -7.46 -7.81 -5.76
CA GLY A 30 -6.68 -7.33 -6.90
C GLY A 30 -5.17 -7.25 -6.65
N GLY A 31 -4.67 -7.74 -5.50
CA GLY A 31 -3.25 -7.75 -5.14
C GLY A 31 -2.87 -6.67 -4.13
N VAL A 32 -1.61 -6.68 -3.69
CA VAL A 32 -1.16 -5.84 -2.56
C VAL A 32 -1.28 -4.33 -2.78
N LEU A 33 -1.11 -3.83 -4.01
CA LEU A 33 -1.25 -2.39 -4.28
C LEU A 33 -2.71 -2.00 -4.49
N GLN A 34 -3.53 -2.88 -5.08
CA GLN A 34 -4.97 -2.65 -5.17
C GLN A 34 -5.63 -2.68 -3.79
N TYR A 35 -5.15 -3.54 -2.89
CA TYR A 35 -5.57 -3.53 -1.49
C TYR A 35 -5.28 -2.18 -0.81
N ILE A 36 -4.13 -1.55 -1.10
CA ILE A 36 -3.81 -0.21 -0.57
C ILE A 36 -4.73 0.86 -1.19
N ASN A 37 -4.97 0.79 -2.51
CA ASN A 37 -5.88 1.71 -3.20
C ASN A 37 -7.31 1.65 -2.63
N GLY A 38 -7.81 0.44 -2.41
CA GLY A 38 -9.15 0.15 -1.91
C GLY A 38 -9.23 -0.02 -0.39
N TYR A 39 -8.24 0.43 0.37
CA TYR A 39 -8.23 0.25 1.82
C TYR A 39 -9.49 0.87 2.44
N ASP A 40 -10.27 0.06 3.17
CA ASP A 40 -11.59 0.46 3.65
C ASP A 40 -11.56 1.34 4.90
N GLY A 41 -10.41 1.44 5.58
CA GLY A 41 -10.24 2.24 6.79
C GLY A 41 -10.71 1.58 8.08
N GLY A 42 -11.37 0.42 8.02
CA GLY A 42 -12.02 -0.17 9.19
C GLY A 42 -12.95 0.80 9.94
N ALA A 43 -13.18 0.57 11.23
CA ALA A 43 -14.17 1.29 12.04
C ALA A 43 -13.76 2.69 12.53
N GLY A 44 -12.91 3.43 11.79
CA GLY A 44 -12.56 4.79 12.18
C GLY A 44 -11.30 5.40 11.57
N ALA A 45 -10.52 4.68 10.77
CA ALA A 45 -9.48 5.29 9.95
C ALA A 45 -10.09 5.69 8.59
N GLY A 46 -9.54 6.72 7.93
CA GLY A 46 -10.00 7.13 6.59
C GLY A 46 -9.88 5.99 5.56
N ALA A 47 -10.40 6.19 4.35
CA ALA A 47 -10.30 5.20 3.26
C ALA A 47 -9.08 5.47 2.35
N GLY A 48 -8.75 4.48 1.52
CA GLY A 48 -7.67 4.53 0.54
C GLY A 48 -6.29 4.74 1.15
N LEU A 49 -5.40 5.38 0.39
CA LEU A 49 -4.02 5.62 0.82
C LEU A 49 -3.92 6.41 2.15
N PRO A 50 -4.68 7.50 2.38
CA PRO A 50 -4.64 8.21 3.66
C PRO A 50 -5.00 7.32 4.85
N GLY A 51 -6.02 6.48 4.68
CA GLY A 51 -6.40 5.45 5.64
C GLY A 51 -5.29 4.47 5.95
N PHE A 52 -4.68 3.93 4.89
CA PHE A 52 -3.61 2.96 5.00
C PHE A 52 -2.37 3.56 5.68
N VAL A 53 -2.05 4.83 5.38
CA VAL A 53 -0.97 5.59 6.04
C VAL A 53 -1.26 5.76 7.53
N ALA A 54 -2.49 6.14 7.90
CA ALA A 54 -2.88 6.27 9.30
C ALA A 54 -2.68 4.93 10.03
N ARG A 55 -3.16 3.83 9.43
CA ARG A 55 -2.97 2.50 10.01
C ARG A 55 -1.50 2.09 10.12
N ALA A 56 -0.68 2.37 9.11
CA ALA A 56 0.75 2.10 9.14
C ALA A 56 1.45 2.87 10.27
N ARG A 57 1.10 4.15 10.49
CA ARG A 57 1.62 4.95 11.61
C ARG A 57 1.23 4.37 12.97
N GLU A 58 -0.04 3.99 13.15
CA GLU A 58 -0.46 3.33 14.40
C GLU A 58 0.31 2.03 14.69
N LEU A 59 0.69 1.29 13.65
CA LEU A 59 1.50 0.08 13.78
C LEU A 59 2.96 0.44 14.05
N ALA A 60 3.48 1.52 13.45
CA ALA A 60 4.83 2.01 13.70
C ALA A 60 5.01 2.47 15.15
N ASP A 61 4.03 3.18 15.70
CA ASP A 61 4.04 3.64 17.09
C ASP A 61 4.01 2.45 18.08
N ARG A 62 3.32 1.36 17.72
CA ARG A 62 3.15 0.18 18.59
C ARG A 62 4.26 -0.87 18.45
N TYR A 63 4.76 -1.06 17.24
CA TYR A 63 5.62 -2.19 16.88
C TYR A 63 6.95 -1.76 16.25
N GLY A 64 7.21 -0.45 16.15
CA GLY A 64 8.48 0.13 15.73
C GLY A 64 8.58 0.42 14.23
N GLU A 65 9.75 0.91 13.84
CA GLU A 65 10.06 1.53 12.54
C GLU A 65 9.80 0.65 11.31
N ARG A 66 9.68 -0.68 11.49
CA ARG A 66 9.39 -1.61 10.39
C ARG A 66 8.05 -1.32 9.72
N PHE A 67 7.11 -0.69 10.45
CA PHE A 67 5.80 -0.29 9.92
C PHE A 67 5.76 1.16 9.44
N THR A 68 6.87 1.90 9.50
CA THR A 68 6.92 3.29 9.03
C THR A 68 6.58 3.34 7.53
N PRO A 69 5.54 4.10 7.13
CA PRO A 69 5.14 4.18 5.74
C PRO A 69 6.24 4.82 4.88
N PRO A 70 6.58 4.25 3.70
CA PRO A 70 7.61 4.79 2.83
C PRO A 70 7.22 6.17 2.25
N PRO A 71 8.19 7.05 1.94
CA PRO A 71 7.91 8.39 1.43
C PRO A 71 7.03 8.43 0.17
N LEU A 72 7.19 7.47 -0.75
CA LEU A 72 6.31 7.34 -1.93
C LEU A 72 4.83 7.20 -1.53
N LEU A 73 4.53 6.39 -0.52
CA LEU A 73 3.15 6.22 -0.04
C LEU A 73 2.61 7.52 0.56
N LEU A 74 3.43 8.22 1.36
CA LEU A 74 3.06 9.50 1.97
C LEU A 74 2.74 10.56 0.91
N ARG A 75 3.64 10.75 -0.06
CA ARG A 75 3.44 11.72 -1.14
C ARG A 75 2.18 11.44 -1.95
N LYS A 76 1.92 10.17 -2.28
CA LYS A 76 0.70 9.79 -3.02
C LYS A 76 -0.57 10.01 -2.19
N ALA A 77 -0.53 9.69 -0.89
CA ALA A 77 -1.65 9.93 0.02
C ALA A 77 -1.97 11.43 0.14
N GLU A 78 -0.95 12.28 0.27
CA GLU A 78 -1.10 13.75 0.33
C GLU A 78 -1.69 14.34 -0.95
N ARG A 79 -1.35 13.75 -2.11
CA ARG A 79 -1.82 14.18 -3.43
C ARG A 79 -3.16 13.57 -3.85
N GLY A 80 -3.74 12.69 -3.03
CA GLY A 80 -4.98 11.98 -3.36
C GLY A 80 -4.83 11.03 -4.56
N GLU A 81 -3.62 10.53 -4.81
CA GLU A 81 -3.33 9.62 -5.91
C GLU A 81 -3.52 8.16 -5.52
N THR A 82 -3.53 7.28 -6.52
CA THR A 82 -3.49 5.82 -6.36
C THR A 82 -2.24 5.23 -7.00
N PHE A 83 -2.02 3.93 -6.79
CA PHE A 83 -1.06 3.14 -7.57
C PHE A 83 -1.72 2.66 -8.86
N THR A 84 -1.23 3.15 -10.00
CA THR A 84 -1.61 2.78 -11.37
C THR A 84 -0.37 2.84 -12.26
N ASP A 85 -0.35 2.10 -13.37
CA ASP A 85 0.73 2.11 -14.37
C ASP A 85 0.54 3.17 -15.47
N PHE A 86 -0.63 3.84 -15.51
CA PHE A 86 -1.00 4.87 -16.49
C PHE A 86 -1.84 5.97 -15.84
#